data_AF-A0A9X0T6M2-F1
#
_entry.id   AF-A0A9X0T6M2-F1
#
_cell.length_a   1.000
_cell.length_b   1.000
_cell.length_c   1.000
_cell.angle_alpha   90.00
_cell.angle_beta   90.00
_cell.angle_gamma   90.00
#
_symmetry.space_group_name_H-M   'P 1'
#
loop_
_entity.id
_entity.type
_entity.pdbx_description
1 polymer ?
#
loop_
_entity_poly.entity_id
_entity_poly.type
_entity_poly.pdbx_seq_one_letter_code
_entity_poly.pdbx_strand_id
1 'polypeptide(L)'
;MNISYEVSLFCSAHPDELIPSLRALRMRVTKEGAFWERDCYQFSIKPSNLSQRAAKQAGEIYLYHVHFNGCVRDFLFLLERCFRGTSFRFTAIRGFLNVEGYSLKKWKPILRNHHINSADVDCIFKKDDLVMIVHHHGGLEVVKRAEKGEQLKKVNFLEVDSWLQALNPTKEDLFSLTGVSVS
;
A
#
# COMPACT_ATOMS: atom_id res chain seq x y z
N MET A 1 -13.32 -0.84 10.37
CA MET A 1 -11.88 -1.10 10.08
C MET A 1 -11.71 -1.18 8.58
N ASN A 2 -10.66 -0.56 8.04
CA ASN A 2 -10.38 -0.63 6.60
C ASN A 2 -8.87 -0.84 6.38
N ILE A 3 -8.53 -1.83 5.55
CA ILE A 3 -7.17 -2.06 5.07
C ILE A 3 -7.11 -1.66 3.60
N SER A 4 -6.19 -0.76 3.28
CA SER A 4 -5.92 -0.35 1.91
C SER A 4 -4.44 -0.24 1.66
N TYR A 5 -4.09 -0.06 0.40
CA TYR A 5 -2.72 -0.04 -0.06
C TYR A 5 -2.55 1.01 -1.14
N GLU A 6 -1.39 1.62 -1.17
CA GLU A 6 -0.93 2.48 -2.25
C GLU A 6 0.44 1.99 -2.72
N VAL A 7 0.58 1.84 -4.03
CA VAL A 7 1.77 1.29 -4.67
C VAL A 7 2.27 2.29 -5.69
N SER A 8 3.53 2.68 -5.55
CA SER A 8 4.21 3.51 -6.53
C SER A 8 5.00 2.61 -7.48
N LEU A 9 4.80 2.81 -8.78
CA LEU A 9 5.53 2.08 -9.80
C LEU A 9 5.96 3.00 -10.94
N PHE A 10 7.09 2.67 -11.52
CA PHE A 10 7.58 3.29 -12.75
C PHE A 10 7.25 2.38 -13.93
N CYS A 11 6.69 2.93 -15.00
CA CYS A 11 6.31 2.19 -16.20
C CYS A 11 6.76 2.94 -17.46
N SER A 12 7.11 2.19 -18.51
CA SER A 12 7.51 2.75 -19.81
C SER A 12 6.32 3.19 -20.69
N ALA A 13 5.10 2.80 -20.35
CA ALA A 13 3.91 3.18 -21.12
C ALA A 13 3.49 4.61 -20.78
N HIS A 14 3.16 5.41 -21.80
CA HIS A 14 2.70 6.77 -21.62
C HIS A 14 1.27 6.79 -21.02
N PRO A 15 0.92 7.74 -20.12
CA PRO A 15 -0.45 7.87 -19.59
C PRO A 15 -1.54 7.94 -20.66
N ASP A 16 -1.31 8.71 -21.73
CA ASP A 16 -2.25 8.86 -22.85
C ASP A 16 -2.49 7.57 -23.64
N GLU A 17 -1.61 6.58 -23.53
CA GLU A 17 -1.78 5.26 -24.16
C GLU A 17 -2.35 4.24 -23.18
N LEU A 18 -1.76 4.18 -21.97
CA LEU A 18 -2.12 3.19 -20.96
C LEU A 18 -3.52 3.44 -20.41
N ILE A 19 -3.81 4.66 -19.95
CA ILE A 19 -5.06 4.95 -19.23
C ILE A 19 -6.31 4.66 -20.11
N PRO A 20 -6.36 5.07 -21.40
CA PRO A 20 -7.48 4.70 -22.26
C PRO A 20 -7.60 3.20 -22.53
N SER A 21 -6.48 2.47 -22.61
CA SER A 21 -6.49 1.02 -22.90
C SER A 21 -7.14 0.20 -21.79
N LEU A 22 -7.11 0.69 -20.54
CA LEU A 22 -7.75 0.05 -19.38
C LEU A 22 -9.28 -0.07 -19.49
N ARG A 23 -9.93 0.64 -20.42
CA ARG A 23 -11.35 0.41 -20.75
C ARG A 23 -11.63 -1.03 -21.20
N ALA A 24 -10.66 -1.68 -21.86
CA ALA A 24 -10.77 -3.08 -22.27
C ALA A 24 -10.89 -4.03 -21.06
N LEU A 25 -10.38 -3.61 -19.89
CA LEU A 25 -10.52 -4.33 -18.61
C LEU A 25 -11.77 -3.90 -17.83
N ARG A 26 -12.71 -3.18 -18.48
CA ARG A 26 -13.94 -2.65 -17.89
C ARG A 26 -13.68 -1.66 -16.74
N MET A 27 -12.52 -1.01 -16.74
CA MET A 27 -12.26 0.11 -15.83
C MET A 27 -12.94 1.37 -16.33
N ARG A 28 -13.44 2.20 -15.41
CA ARG A 28 -13.92 3.54 -15.69
C ARG A 28 -12.72 4.47 -15.83
N VAL A 29 -12.66 5.22 -16.92
CA VAL A 29 -11.55 6.15 -17.21
C VAL A 29 -12.02 7.58 -17.00
N THR A 30 -11.21 8.37 -16.29
CA THR A 30 -11.41 9.80 -16.03
C THR A 30 -10.16 10.57 -16.41
N LYS A 31 -10.19 11.91 -16.25
CA LYS A 31 -9.02 12.76 -16.43
C LYS A 31 -7.90 12.47 -15.42
N GLU A 32 -8.24 11.90 -14.26
CA GLU A 32 -7.28 11.60 -13.19
C GLU A 32 -6.65 10.21 -13.32
N GLY A 33 -7.14 9.36 -14.22
CA GLY A 33 -6.66 7.99 -14.36
C GLY A 33 -7.79 7.00 -14.64
N ALA A 34 -7.60 5.76 -14.19
CA ALA A 34 -8.59 4.70 -14.32
C ALA A 34 -8.97 4.12 -12.95
N PHE A 35 -10.22 3.75 -12.77
CA PHE A 35 -10.68 3.12 -11.54
C PHE A 35 -11.71 2.02 -11.81
N TRP A 36 -11.74 1.04 -10.91
CA TRP A 36 -12.69 -0.05 -10.85
C TRP A 36 -13.21 -0.13 -9.42
N GLU A 37 -14.53 -0.23 -9.28
CA GLU A 37 -15.18 -0.31 -7.98
C GLU A 37 -16.33 -1.31 -8.04
N ARG A 38 -16.39 -2.21 -7.05
CA ARG A 38 -17.43 -3.22 -6.91
C ARG A 38 -17.52 -3.70 -5.46
N ASP A 39 -18.73 -3.76 -4.90
CA ASP A 39 -19.02 -4.41 -3.62
C ASP A 39 -18.03 -4.00 -2.50
N CYS A 40 -17.74 -2.70 -2.40
CA CYS A 40 -16.78 -2.05 -1.48
C CYS A 40 -15.28 -2.23 -1.81
N TYR A 41 -14.93 -2.99 -2.83
CA TYR A 41 -13.57 -3.06 -3.38
C TYR A 41 -13.35 -1.94 -4.39
N GLN A 42 -12.18 -1.33 -4.32
CA GLN A 42 -11.72 -0.22 -5.14
C GLN A 42 -10.31 -0.56 -5.61
N PHE A 43 -10.09 -0.34 -6.90
CA PHE A 43 -8.77 -0.40 -7.53
C PHE A 43 -8.65 0.81 -8.45
N SER A 44 -7.61 1.62 -8.28
CA SER A 44 -7.42 2.79 -9.13
C SER A 44 -5.96 2.98 -9.50
N ILE A 45 -5.73 3.46 -10.71
CA ILE A 45 -4.42 3.77 -11.28
C ILE A 45 -4.46 5.25 -11.65
N LYS A 46 -3.56 6.04 -11.07
CA LYS A 46 -3.40 7.46 -11.37
C LYS A 46 -1.97 7.74 -11.83
N PRO A 47 -1.77 8.33 -13.01
CA PRO A 47 -0.44 8.85 -13.37
C PRO A 47 -0.06 10.00 -12.43
N SER A 48 1.21 10.10 -12.12
CA SER A 48 1.78 11.27 -11.45
C SER A 48 2.21 12.31 -12.49
N ASN A 49 2.20 13.58 -12.11
CA ASN A 49 2.83 14.64 -12.91
C ASN A 49 4.37 14.54 -12.90
N LEU A 50 4.92 13.65 -12.09
CA LEU A 50 6.35 13.35 -12.03
C LEU A 50 6.69 12.29 -13.08
N SER A 51 7.46 12.66 -14.10
CA SER A 51 8.14 11.72 -14.99
C SER A 51 9.65 11.72 -14.68
N GLN A 52 10.29 10.57 -14.87
CA GLN A 52 11.75 10.46 -14.86
C GLN A 52 12.23 10.23 -16.29
N ARG A 53 13.22 11.01 -16.74
CA ARG A 53 13.98 10.65 -17.94
C ARG A 53 14.83 9.43 -17.60
N ALA A 54 14.63 8.31 -18.29
CA ALA A 54 15.57 7.20 -18.21
C ALA A 54 16.91 7.63 -18.83
N ALA A 55 17.96 6.83 -18.61
CA ALA A 55 19.24 7.01 -19.29
C ALA A 55 19.03 7.26 -20.80
N LYS A 56 19.89 8.07 -21.41
CA LYS A 56 19.79 8.73 -22.74
C LYS A 56 19.28 7.90 -23.94
N GLN A 57 19.09 6.59 -23.81
CA GLN A 57 18.70 5.66 -24.86
C GLN A 57 17.35 4.93 -24.62
N ALA A 58 16.70 5.07 -23.45
CA ALA A 58 15.57 4.22 -23.05
C ALA A 58 14.19 4.91 -22.99
N GLY A 59 14.07 6.16 -23.44
CA GLY A 59 12.80 6.91 -23.41
C GLY A 59 12.44 7.48 -22.04
N GLU A 60 11.24 8.04 -21.94
CA GLU A 60 10.67 8.56 -20.68
C GLU A 60 10.04 7.42 -19.86
N ILE A 61 10.18 7.48 -18.54
CA ILE A 61 9.53 6.57 -17.60
C ILE A 61 8.53 7.37 -16.77
N TYR A 62 7.31 6.87 -16.72
CA TYR A 62 6.18 7.52 -16.06
C TYR A 62 5.92 6.89 -14.70
N LEU A 63 5.65 7.73 -13.69
CA LEU A 63 5.26 7.28 -12.36
C LEU A 63 3.74 7.10 -12.30
N TYR A 64 3.31 5.96 -11.77
CA TYR A 64 1.92 5.68 -11.47
C TYR A 64 1.75 5.37 -9.98
N HIS A 65 0.64 5.86 -9.43
CA HIS A 65 0.14 5.52 -8.11
C HIS A 65 -1.04 4.58 -8.30
N VAL A 66 -0.96 3.40 -7.69
CA VAL A 66 -2.03 2.41 -7.72
C VAL A 66 -2.56 2.23 -6.32
N HIS A 67 -3.85 2.52 -6.12
CA HIS A 67 -4.54 2.29 -4.87
C HIS A 67 -5.42 1.06 -4.97
N PHE A 68 -5.44 0.23 -3.92
CA PHE A 68 -6.43 -0.82 -3.78
C PHE A 68 -6.83 -1.06 -2.32
N ASN A 69 -8.03 -1.55 -2.10
CA ASN A 69 -8.42 -2.19 -0.84
C ASN A 69 -8.82 -3.66 -1.13
N GLY A 70 -8.56 -4.55 -0.18
CA GLY A 70 -8.80 -5.99 -0.33
C GLY A 70 -7.53 -6.84 -0.34
N CYS A 71 -7.59 -8.00 -1.00
CA CYS A 71 -6.55 -9.02 -0.97
C CYS A 71 -5.33 -8.62 -1.83
N VAL A 72 -4.13 -8.70 -1.26
CA VAL A 72 -2.86 -8.41 -1.98
C VAL A 72 -2.65 -9.32 -3.18
N ARG A 73 -3.10 -10.58 -3.12
CA ARG A 73 -2.96 -11.52 -4.24
C ARG A 73 -3.81 -11.09 -5.43
N ASP A 74 -5.06 -10.71 -5.19
CA ASP A 74 -5.98 -10.23 -6.22
C ASP A 74 -5.48 -8.91 -6.82
N PHE A 75 -4.93 -8.04 -5.97
CA PHE A 75 -4.25 -6.83 -6.41
C PHE A 75 -3.10 -7.12 -7.38
N LEU A 76 -2.16 -8.00 -7.01
CA LEU A 76 -1.00 -8.31 -7.85
C LEU A 76 -1.46 -8.87 -9.21
N PHE A 77 -2.51 -9.70 -9.21
CA PHE A 77 -3.11 -10.21 -10.44
C PHE A 77 -3.75 -9.12 -11.31
N LEU A 78 -4.56 -8.23 -10.73
CA LEU A 78 -5.19 -7.13 -11.46
C LEU A 78 -4.14 -6.15 -12.00
N LEU A 79 -3.10 -5.86 -11.22
CA LEU A 79 -2.02 -4.99 -11.62
C LEU A 79 -1.28 -5.57 -12.84
N GLU A 80 -0.91 -6.85 -12.81
CA GLU A 80 -0.28 -7.51 -13.97
C GLU A 80 -1.14 -7.45 -15.23
N ARG A 81 -2.45 -7.53 -15.09
CA ARG A 81 -3.38 -7.37 -16.21
C ARG A 81 -3.41 -5.95 -16.74
N CYS A 82 -3.45 -4.95 -15.86
CA CYS A 82 -3.49 -3.54 -16.24
C CYS A 82 -2.23 -3.10 -16.97
N PHE A 83 -1.06 -3.60 -16.55
CA PHE A 83 0.23 -3.25 -17.12
C PHE A 83 0.77 -4.31 -18.10
N ARG A 84 -0.12 -5.18 -18.62
CA ARG A 84 0.28 -6.27 -19.52
C ARG A 84 0.96 -5.73 -20.77
N GLY A 85 2.11 -6.32 -21.13
CA GLY A 85 2.89 -5.91 -22.30
C GLY A 85 3.73 -4.66 -22.08
N THR A 86 3.75 -4.10 -20.86
CA THR A 86 4.61 -2.99 -20.47
C THR A 86 5.70 -3.48 -19.53
N SER A 87 6.83 -2.76 -19.51
CA SER A 87 7.84 -2.94 -18.46
C SER A 87 7.51 -2.00 -17.30
N PHE A 88 7.46 -2.54 -16.09
CA PHE A 88 7.28 -1.73 -14.88
C PHE A 88 8.11 -2.25 -13.71
N ARG A 89 8.45 -1.33 -12.80
CA ARG A 89 9.21 -1.61 -11.57
C ARG A 89 8.54 -0.96 -10.37
N PHE A 90 8.45 -1.69 -9.27
CA PHE A 90 7.90 -1.19 -8.02
C PHE A 90 8.94 -0.39 -7.23
N THR A 91 8.55 0.77 -6.71
CA THR A 91 9.45 1.63 -5.94
C THR A 91 9.01 1.81 -4.49
N ALA A 92 7.72 1.73 -4.22
CA ALA A 92 7.20 1.77 -2.86
C ALA A 92 5.87 1.02 -2.76
N ILE A 93 5.66 0.41 -1.60
CA ILE A 93 4.34 -0.03 -1.15
C ILE A 93 4.07 0.62 0.21
N ARG A 94 2.84 1.11 0.35
CA ARG A 94 2.30 1.71 1.57
C ARG A 94 1.04 0.94 1.89
N GLY A 95 1.02 0.26 3.01
CA GLY A 95 -0.16 -0.38 3.56
C GLY A 95 -0.78 0.49 4.64
N PHE A 96 -2.10 0.59 4.67
CA PHE A 96 -2.83 1.43 5.62
C PHE A 96 -3.81 0.58 6.41
N LEU A 97 -3.80 0.74 7.73
CA LEU A 97 -4.74 0.13 8.67
C LEU A 97 -5.47 1.24 9.41
N ASN A 98 -6.73 1.45 9.03
CA ASN A 98 -7.60 2.45 9.62
C ASN A 98 -8.57 1.78 10.59
N VAL A 99 -8.39 2.08 11.88
CA VAL A 99 -9.25 1.61 12.97
C VAL A 99 -9.91 2.83 13.61
N GLU A 100 -11.23 2.84 13.66
CA GLU A 100 -11.99 3.96 14.19
C GLU A 100 -11.69 4.15 15.69
N GLY A 101 -11.52 5.42 16.11
CA GLY A 101 -11.20 5.76 17.50
C GLY A 101 -9.79 5.37 17.95
N TYR A 102 -8.92 4.93 17.04
CA TYR A 102 -7.50 4.74 17.34
C TYR A 102 -6.75 6.08 17.27
N SER A 103 -5.71 6.18 18.10
CA SER A 103 -4.83 7.35 18.16
C SER A 103 -3.40 6.86 18.41
N LEU A 104 -2.43 7.75 18.32
CA LEU A 104 -1.04 7.45 18.66
C LEU A 104 -0.89 6.79 20.04
N LYS A 105 -1.69 7.23 21.03
CA LYS A 105 -1.66 6.65 22.39
C LYS A 105 -2.07 5.17 22.40
N LYS A 106 -3.01 4.76 21.54
CA LYS A 106 -3.47 3.37 21.42
C LYS A 106 -2.52 2.51 20.57
N TRP A 107 -1.88 3.09 19.55
CA TRP A 107 -0.93 2.36 18.70
C TRP A 107 0.41 2.08 19.39
N LYS A 108 0.94 3.03 20.18
CA LYS A 108 2.22 2.89 20.87
C LYS A 108 2.39 1.56 21.64
N PRO A 109 1.45 1.10 22.49
CA PRO A 109 1.59 -0.17 23.19
C PRO A 109 1.61 -1.38 22.25
N ILE A 110 0.75 -1.41 21.22
CA ILE A 110 0.72 -2.50 20.22
C ILE A 110 2.07 -2.58 19.50
N LEU A 111 2.57 -1.46 18.99
CA LEU A 111 3.86 -1.41 18.30
C LEU A 111 5.02 -1.87 19.20
N ARG A 112 5.00 -1.50 20.49
CA ARG A 112 5.99 -1.95 21.47
C ARG A 112 5.94 -3.45 21.73
N ASN A 113 4.75 -4.03 21.84
CA ASN A 113 4.58 -5.48 22.03
C ASN A 113 5.18 -6.29 20.87
N HIS A 114 5.19 -5.70 19.67
CA HIS A 114 5.83 -6.28 18.49
C HIS A 114 7.32 -5.92 18.33
N HIS A 115 7.96 -5.36 19.36
CA HIS A 115 9.38 -4.96 19.34
C HIS A 115 9.72 -3.97 18.21
N ILE A 116 8.79 -3.06 17.90
CA ILE A 116 8.98 -2.02 16.90
C ILE A 116 9.50 -0.78 17.61
N ASN A 117 10.66 -0.31 17.17
CA ASN A 117 11.35 0.81 17.82
C ASN A 117 10.82 2.15 17.31
N SER A 118 10.63 3.11 18.21
CA SER A 118 10.38 4.49 17.79
C SER A 118 11.62 5.07 17.13
N ALA A 119 11.43 5.82 16.04
CA ALA A 119 12.45 6.72 15.53
C ALA A 119 12.49 8.01 16.37
N ASP A 120 13.37 8.95 16.01
CA ASP A 120 13.51 10.26 16.67
C ASP A 120 12.21 11.08 16.67
N VAL A 121 11.29 10.76 15.75
CA VAL A 121 9.99 11.41 15.62
C VAL A 121 8.91 10.54 16.23
N ASP A 122 8.11 11.14 17.12
CA ASP A 122 7.16 10.47 18.02
C ASP A 122 6.08 9.60 17.34
N CYS A 123 5.82 9.83 16.05
CA CYS A 123 4.84 9.12 15.23
C CYS A 123 5.47 8.16 14.21
N ILE A 124 6.80 8.08 14.14
CA ILE A 124 7.54 7.24 13.20
C ILE A 124 8.19 6.11 13.97
N PHE A 125 8.02 4.90 13.46
CA PHE A 125 8.56 3.68 14.04
C PHE A 125 9.28 2.88 12.95
N LYS A 126 10.25 2.06 13.34
CA LYS A 126 11.05 1.26 12.41
C LYS A 126 11.12 -0.19 12.87
N LYS A 127 11.01 -1.09 11.91
CA LYS A 127 11.28 -2.51 12.07
C LYS A 127 12.02 -2.98 10.83
N ASP A 128 13.26 -3.43 11.01
CA ASP A 128 14.13 -3.86 9.93
C ASP A 128 14.21 -2.79 8.83
N ASP A 129 13.74 -3.08 7.62
CA ASP A 129 13.73 -2.17 6.47
C ASP A 129 12.32 -1.59 6.16
N LEU A 130 11.39 -1.73 7.11
CA LEU A 130 10.05 -1.15 7.11
C LEU A 130 9.99 0.10 7.99
N VAL A 131 9.23 1.08 7.51
CA VAL A 131 8.89 2.29 8.27
C VAL A 131 7.40 2.27 8.57
N MET A 132 7.03 2.49 9.82
CA MET A 132 5.65 2.58 10.23
C MET A 132 5.35 4.00 10.71
N ILE A 133 4.21 4.55 10.30
CA ILE A 133 3.82 5.93 10.59
C ILE A 133 2.42 5.91 11.17
N VAL A 134 2.24 6.49 12.34
CA VAL A 134 0.91 6.71 12.90
C VAL A 134 0.45 8.12 12.55
N HIS A 135 -0.55 8.20 11.70
CA HIS A 135 -1.11 9.48 11.26
C HIS A 135 -1.92 10.16 12.37
N HIS A 136 -2.05 11.49 12.26
CA HIS A 136 -2.79 12.32 13.22
C HIS A 136 -4.25 11.88 13.39
N HIS A 137 -4.88 11.37 12.32
CA HIS A 137 -6.25 10.85 12.31
C HIS A 137 -6.37 9.40 12.83
N GLY A 138 -5.27 8.82 13.33
CA GLY A 138 -5.27 7.49 13.95
C GLY A 138 -5.02 6.33 13.00
N GLY A 139 -4.85 6.57 11.70
CA GLY A 139 -4.46 5.52 10.74
C GLY A 139 -3.01 5.09 10.94
N LEU A 140 -2.75 3.78 10.93
CA LEU A 140 -1.40 3.22 10.89
C LEU A 140 -1.00 2.98 9.43
N GLU A 141 0.16 3.47 9.04
CA GLU A 141 0.77 3.19 7.74
C GLU A 141 2.01 2.32 7.93
N VAL A 142 2.17 1.29 7.11
CA VAL A 142 3.36 0.44 7.01
C VAL A 142 3.97 0.62 5.62
N VAL A 143 5.24 1.01 5.56
CA VAL A 143 5.90 1.46 4.33
C VAL A 143 7.13 0.62 4.05
N LYS A 144 7.21 0.11 2.83
CA LYS A 144 8.44 -0.41 2.23
C LYS A 144 8.81 0.44 1.03
N ARG A 145 10.06 0.88 0.96
CA ARG A 145 10.62 1.56 -0.23
C ARG A 145 11.78 0.74 -0.78
N ALA A 146 11.92 0.74 -2.10
CA ALA A 146 13.10 0.20 -2.76
C ALA A 146 14.31 1.07 -2.42
N GLU A 147 15.47 0.44 -2.26
CA GLU A 147 16.73 1.17 -2.17
C GLU A 147 17.05 1.86 -3.50
N LYS A 148 17.98 2.82 -3.46
CA LYS A 148 18.32 3.63 -4.62
C LYS A 148 18.89 2.73 -5.73
N GLY A 149 18.15 2.65 -6.85
CA GLY A 149 18.54 1.84 -8.01
C GLY A 149 17.96 0.42 -7.99
N GLU A 150 17.27 0.03 -6.92
CA GLU A 150 16.62 -1.27 -6.80
C GLU A 150 15.12 -1.21 -7.15
N GLN A 151 14.47 -2.37 -7.09
CA GLN A 151 13.03 -2.52 -7.24
C GLN A 151 12.48 -3.47 -6.17
N LEU A 152 11.27 -3.20 -5.71
CA LEU A 152 10.58 -4.12 -4.81
C LEU A 152 10.14 -5.38 -5.57
N LYS A 153 10.23 -6.52 -4.87
CA LYS A 153 9.75 -7.82 -5.36
C LYS A 153 8.35 -8.07 -4.80
N LYS A 154 7.62 -9.00 -5.42
CA LYS A 154 6.28 -9.42 -4.95
C LYS A 154 6.26 -9.86 -3.48
N VAL A 155 7.33 -10.48 -2.99
CA VAL A 155 7.44 -10.90 -1.59
C VAL A 155 7.34 -9.72 -0.61
N ASN A 156 7.81 -8.52 -0.99
CA ASN A 156 7.69 -7.34 -0.14
C ASN A 156 6.24 -6.89 0.06
N PHE A 157 5.34 -7.22 -0.86
CA PHE A 157 3.91 -6.93 -0.71
C PHE A 157 3.28 -7.84 0.34
N LEU A 158 3.68 -9.11 0.36
CA LEU A 158 3.23 -10.09 1.36
C LEU A 158 3.79 -9.76 2.74
N GLU A 159 5.01 -9.25 2.82
CA GLU A 159 5.61 -8.76 4.05
C GLU A 159 4.81 -7.59 4.65
N VAL A 160 4.47 -6.57 3.85
CA VAL A 160 3.65 -5.45 4.30
C VAL A 160 2.25 -5.90 4.73
N ASP A 161 1.59 -6.77 3.97
CA ASP A 161 0.31 -7.36 4.37
C ASP A 161 0.44 -8.11 5.69
N SER A 162 1.47 -8.95 5.85
CA SER A 162 1.69 -9.70 7.09
C SER A 162 1.82 -8.80 8.32
N TRP A 163 2.50 -7.66 8.19
CA TRP A 163 2.63 -6.69 9.27
C TRP A 163 1.33 -5.95 9.57
N LEU A 164 0.58 -5.55 8.55
CA LEU A 164 -0.77 -4.99 8.75
C LEU A 164 -1.69 -6.00 9.46
N GLN A 165 -1.59 -7.28 9.11
CA GLN A 165 -2.34 -8.35 9.74
C GLN A 165 -1.89 -8.63 11.17
N ALA A 166 -0.59 -8.58 11.46
CA ALA A 166 -0.04 -8.79 12.80
C ALA A 166 -0.37 -7.64 13.75
N LEU A 167 -0.33 -6.41 13.26
CA LEU A 167 -0.66 -5.21 14.03
C LEU A 167 -2.17 -4.96 14.13
N ASN A 168 -2.99 -5.83 13.55
CA ASN A 168 -4.43 -5.67 13.59
C ASN A 168 -4.98 -6.00 15.00
N PRO A 169 -5.50 -5.00 15.74
CA PRO A 169 -5.97 -5.21 17.10
C PRO A 169 -7.19 -6.13 17.20
N THR A 170 -7.99 -6.26 16.14
CA THR A 170 -9.19 -7.12 16.15
C THR A 170 -8.86 -8.62 16.14
N LYS A 171 -7.62 -9.01 15.80
CA LYS A 171 -7.18 -10.41 15.89
C LYS A 171 -6.76 -10.83 17.29
N GLU A 172 -6.37 -9.87 18.14
CA GLU A 172 -6.06 -10.15 19.54
C GLU A 172 -7.34 -10.36 20.37
N ASP A 173 -8.48 -9.83 19.91
CA ASP A 173 -9.72 -9.73 20.69
C ASP A 173 -10.72 -10.90 20.53
N LEU A 174 -10.37 -11.96 19.77
CA LEU A 174 -11.25 -13.14 19.62
C LEU A 174 -11.14 -14.14 20.78
N PHE A 175 -10.12 -14.01 21.64
CA PHE A 175 -9.90 -14.89 22.81
C PHE A 175 -9.46 -14.16 24.08
N SER A 176 -9.58 -12.83 24.13
CA SER A 176 -9.42 -12.01 25.34
C SER A 176 -10.63 -12.18 26.29
N LEU A 177 -11.04 -13.43 26.56
CA LEU A 177 -11.84 -13.81 27.72
C LEU A 177 -10.95 -13.72 28.98
N THR A 178 -10.50 -12.53 29.32
CA THR A 178 -10.05 -12.22 30.68
C THR A 178 -11.16 -11.41 31.33
N GLY A 179 -12.14 -12.09 31.94
CA GLY A 179 -13.16 -11.37 32.72
C GLY A 179 -14.48 -12.05 33.04
N VAL A 180 -14.67 -13.36 32.87
CA VAL A 180 -15.77 -14.06 33.56
C VAL A 180 -15.24 -14.57 34.89
N SER A 181 -15.10 -13.66 35.86
CA SER A 181 -15.08 -14.06 37.27
C SER A 181 -16.48 -14.55 37.62
N VAL A 182 -16.63 -15.88 37.68
CA VAL A 182 -17.78 -16.50 38.35
C VAL A 182 -17.48 -16.43 39.83
N SER A 183 -18.09 -15.45 40.50
CA SER A 183 -18.33 -15.46 41.94
C SER A 183 -19.74 -15.97 42.20
#